data_AF-C6BXW8-F1
#
_entry.id   AF-C6BXW8-F1
#
_cell.length_a   1.000
_cell.length_b   1.000
_cell.length_c   1.000
_cell.angle_alpha   90.00
_cell.angle_beta   90.00
_cell.angle_gamma   90.00
#
_symmetry.space_group_name_H-M   'P 1'
#
loop_
_entity.id
_entity.type
_entity.pdbx_description
1 polymer ?
#
loop_
_entity_poly.entity_id
_entity_poly.type
_entity_poly.pdbx_seq_one_letter_code
_entity_poly.pdbx_strand_id
1 'polypeptide(L)'
;MRLASKILTSVFITMLLCSAAYGSQPGTKEELDTFTNFAIGWVVKLNKSHIKGFSRMEVLLQKDGTYLARYHAISPDTITCKVKKTSKKSKGMVGLLKYIETIYESTGKTPQEARANKFKPVKNIRITEIFSNAGKGWR
;
A
#
# COMPACT_ATOMS: atom_id res chain seq x y z
N MET A 1 -7.25 60.79 -5.23
CA MET A 1 -8.24 59.78 -4.78
C MET A 1 -8.42 58.60 -5.76
N ARG A 2 -7.40 58.13 -6.51
CA ARG A 2 -7.55 56.99 -7.46
C ARG A 2 -6.55 55.84 -7.29
N LEU A 3 -5.58 55.97 -6.37
CA LEU A 3 -4.58 54.92 -6.08
C LEU A 3 -4.99 54.02 -4.91
N ALA A 4 -5.62 54.59 -3.87
CA ALA A 4 -6.04 53.85 -2.68
C ALA A 4 -7.16 52.83 -2.95
N SER A 5 -8.02 53.07 -3.94
CA SER A 5 -9.12 52.12 -4.27
C SER A 5 -8.65 50.87 -5.02
N LYS A 6 -7.51 50.94 -5.71
CA LYS A 6 -6.94 49.79 -6.45
C LYS A 6 -6.16 48.83 -5.56
N ILE A 7 -5.54 49.34 -4.49
CA ILE A 7 -4.82 48.51 -3.50
C ILE A 7 -5.84 47.78 -2.61
N LEU A 8 -6.93 48.43 -2.23
CA LEU A 8 -7.97 47.83 -1.39
C LEU A 8 -8.77 46.72 -2.09
N THR A 9 -8.93 46.80 -3.41
CA THR A 9 -9.61 45.77 -4.22
C THR A 9 -8.72 44.56 -4.51
N SER A 10 -7.39 44.73 -4.55
CA SER A 10 -6.46 43.63 -4.82
C SER A 10 -6.28 42.69 -3.62
N VAL A 11 -6.36 43.20 -2.39
CA VAL A 11 -6.25 42.39 -1.15
C VAL A 11 -7.48 41.49 -0.95
N PHE A 12 -8.66 41.93 -1.41
CA PHE A 12 -9.90 41.15 -1.28
C PHE A 12 -9.96 39.93 -2.21
N ILE A 13 -9.28 39.96 -3.36
CA ILE A 13 -9.28 38.86 -4.34
C ILE A 13 -8.34 37.72 -3.90
N THR A 14 -7.26 38.03 -3.17
CA THR A 14 -6.34 37.00 -2.64
C THR A 14 -6.89 36.25 -1.42
N MET A 15 -7.84 36.81 -0.68
CA MET A 15 -8.43 36.14 0.49
C MET A 15 -9.54 35.13 0.14
N LEU A 16 -10.12 35.21 -1.07
CA LEU A 16 -11.22 34.35 -1.53
C LEU A 16 -10.76 33.07 -2.25
N LEU A 17 -9.48 32.93 -2.59
CA LEU A 17 -8.93 31.78 -3.31
C LEU A 17 -8.23 30.75 -2.41
N CYS A 18 -8.09 31.02 -1.11
CA CYS A 18 -7.78 29.98 -0.12
C CYS A 18 -9.05 29.19 0.21
N SER A 19 -9.71 28.63 -0.80
CA SER A 19 -10.49 27.41 -0.54
C SER A 19 -9.48 26.40 -0.04
N ALA A 20 -9.44 26.18 1.27
CA ALA A 20 -8.79 25.01 1.83
C ALA A 20 -9.33 23.86 0.99
N ALA A 21 -8.47 23.23 0.18
CA ALA A 21 -8.81 21.97 -0.44
C ALA A 21 -9.11 21.07 0.75
N TYR A 22 -10.41 20.88 1.05
CA TYR A 22 -10.84 20.15 2.22
C TYR A 22 -10.27 18.75 2.05
N GLY A 23 -9.11 18.54 2.68
CA GLY A 23 -8.47 17.25 2.77
C GLY A 23 -9.55 16.33 3.29
N SER A 24 -9.85 15.30 2.51
CA SER A 24 -10.75 14.20 2.86
C SER A 24 -10.65 13.91 4.36
N GLN A 25 -11.73 14.14 5.10
CA GLN A 25 -11.73 13.96 6.55
C GLN A 25 -11.33 12.53 6.90
N PRO A 26 -10.59 12.29 8.00
CA PRO A 26 -10.31 10.93 8.43
C PRO A 26 -11.62 10.16 8.64
N GLY A 27 -11.60 8.87 8.33
CA GLY A 27 -12.69 7.97 8.67
C GLY A 27 -12.85 7.84 10.18
N THR A 28 -14.03 7.39 10.63
CA THR A 28 -14.24 7.02 12.04
C THR A 28 -13.44 5.77 12.39
N LYS A 29 -13.35 5.45 13.68
CA LYS A 29 -12.69 4.22 14.13
C LYS A 29 -13.38 2.97 13.56
N GLU A 30 -14.69 2.95 13.51
CA GLU A 30 -15.49 1.83 12.98
C GLU A 30 -15.24 1.63 11.47
N GLU A 31 -15.15 2.74 10.72
CA GLU A 31 -14.82 2.71 9.30
C GLU A 31 -13.39 2.17 9.07
N LEU A 32 -12.44 2.56 9.93
CA LEU A 32 -11.07 2.04 9.91
C LEU A 32 -11.00 0.55 10.28
N ASP A 33 -11.71 0.12 11.32
CA ASP A 33 -11.75 -1.28 11.76
C ASP A 33 -12.35 -2.17 10.66
N THR A 34 -13.44 -1.71 10.02
CA THR A 34 -14.05 -2.39 8.87
C THR A 34 -13.08 -2.53 7.70
N PHE A 35 -12.34 -1.46 7.37
CA PHE A 35 -11.31 -1.52 6.33
C PHE A 35 -10.14 -2.43 6.71
N THR A 36 -9.72 -2.42 7.97
CA THR A 36 -8.60 -3.24 8.46
C THR A 36 -8.94 -4.73 8.35
N ASN A 37 -10.15 -5.13 8.70
CA ASN A 37 -10.61 -6.52 8.53
C ASN A 37 -10.60 -6.95 7.05
N PHE A 38 -11.09 -6.09 6.16
CA PHE A 38 -11.00 -6.33 4.73
C PHE A 38 -9.54 -6.45 4.26
N ALA A 39 -8.66 -5.54 4.69
CA ALA A 39 -7.27 -5.50 4.29
C ALA A 39 -6.47 -6.73 4.75
N ILE A 40 -6.73 -7.22 5.97
CA ILE A 40 -6.13 -8.48 6.46
C ILE A 40 -6.54 -9.65 5.56
N GLY A 41 -7.84 -9.78 5.26
CA GLY A 41 -8.34 -10.82 4.36
C GLY A 41 -7.74 -10.71 2.94
N TRP A 42 -7.59 -9.48 2.46
CA TRP A 42 -6.93 -9.20 1.18
C TRP A 42 -5.47 -9.66 1.17
N VAL A 43 -4.67 -9.30 2.19
CA VAL A 43 -3.27 -9.71 2.29
C VAL A 43 -3.12 -11.22 2.41
N VAL A 44 -3.98 -11.89 3.19
CA VAL A 44 -3.99 -13.36 3.26
C VAL A 44 -4.22 -13.99 1.89
N LYS A 45 -5.18 -13.44 1.12
CA LYS A 45 -5.44 -13.88 -0.25
C LYS A 45 -4.21 -13.65 -1.14
N LEU A 46 -3.61 -12.47 -1.09
CA LEU A 46 -2.41 -12.14 -1.86
C LEU A 46 -1.25 -13.09 -1.55
N ASN A 47 -0.96 -13.35 -0.27
CA ASN A 47 0.08 -14.30 0.13
C ASN A 47 -0.18 -15.71 -0.40
N LYS A 48 -1.43 -16.19 -0.33
CA LYS A 48 -1.81 -17.49 -0.87
C LYS A 48 -1.69 -17.55 -2.40
N SER A 49 -2.09 -16.48 -3.09
CA SER A 49 -2.09 -16.40 -4.56
C SER A 49 -0.81 -15.81 -5.15
N HIS A 50 0.24 -15.59 -4.35
CA HIS A 50 1.46 -14.95 -4.79
C HIS A 50 2.19 -15.76 -5.88
N ILE A 51 2.39 -15.17 -7.06
CA ILE A 51 3.00 -15.85 -8.21
C ILE A 51 4.42 -16.34 -7.93
N LYS A 52 5.17 -15.59 -7.10
CA LYS A 52 6.50 -15.96 -6.58
C LYS A 52 6.47 -16.34 -5.09
N GLY A 53 5.33 -16.84 -4.60
CA GLY A 53 5.18 -17.26 -3.20
C GLY A 53 6.01 -18.49 -2.88
N PHE A 54 6.10 -18.88 -1.60
CA PHE A 54 6.92 -20.01 -1.17
C PHE A 54 6.67 -21.31 -1.97
N SER A 55 5.41 -21.68 -2.21
CA SER A 55 5.07 -22.87 -3.00
C SER A 55 5.38 -22.77 -4.49
N ARG A 56 5.57 -21.55 -5.01
CA ARG A 56 5.90 -21.22 -6.40
C ARG A 56 7.23 -20.48 -6.50
N MET A 57 8.16 -20.80 -5.59
CA MET A 57 9.46 -20.15 -5.55
C MET A 57 10.25 -20.38 -6.85
N GLU A 58 10.97 -19.36 -7.27
CA GLU A 58 11.85 -19.41 -8.43
C GLU A 58 13.15 -20.09 -8.03
N VAL A 59 13.70 -20.92 -8.93
CA VAL A 59 15.04 -21.48 -8.78
C VAL A 59 15.83 -21.16 -10.05
N LEU A 60 16.95 -20.46 -9.88
CA LEU A 60 17.74 -19.92 -10.98
C LEU A 60 19.17 -20.47 -10.88
N LEU A 61 19.73 -20.94 -12.00
CA LEU A 61 21.15 -21.28 -12.11
C LEU A 61 21.97 -19.99 -12.22
N GLN A 62 22.97 -19.85 -11.36
CA GLN A 62 23.87 -18.71 -11.31
C GLN A 62 25.10 -18.95 -12.19
N LYS A 63 25.82 -17.86 -12.51
CA LYS A 63 27.02 -17.91 -13.38
C LYS A 63 28.16 -18.74 -12.80
N ASP A 64 28.23 -18.85 -11.48
CA ASP A 64 29.22 -19.64 -10.74
C ASP A 64 28.85 -21.14 -10.62
N GLY A 65 27.74 -21.56 -11.25
CA GLY A 65 27.24 -22.93 -11.22
C GLY A 65 26.39 -23.26 -9.99
N THR A 66 26.18 -22.32 -9.08
CA THR A 66 25.28 -22.53 -7.92
C THR A 66 23.81 -22.23 -8.27
N TYR A 67 22.89 -22.66 -7.42
CA TYR A 67 21.46 -22.41 -7.58
C TYR A 67 20.98 -21.41 -6.54
N LEU A 68 20.17 -20.44 -6.99
CA LEU A 68 19.47 -19.47 -6.15
C LEU A 68 17.99 -19.83 -6.08
N ALA A 69 17.49 -20.15 -4.89
CA ALA A 69 16.07 -20.20 -4.61
C ALA A 69 15.59 -18.84 -4.10
N ARG A 70 14.49 -18.32 -4.67
CA ARG A 70 13.91 -17.03 -4.31
C ARG A 70 12.41 -17.13 -4.18
N TYR A 71 11.88 -16.59 -3.10
CA TYR A 71 10.43 -16.38 -2.95
C TYR A 71 10.13 -15.03 -2.32
N HIS A 72 8.87 -14.65 -2.44
CA HIS A 72 8.31 -13.40 -1.93
C HIS A 72 7.24 -13.73 -0.90
N ALA A 73 7.20 -12.96 0.19
CA ALA A 73 6.15 -13.07 1.19
C ALA A 73 5.81 -11.69 1.75
N ILE A 74 4.52 -11.45 2.01
CA ILE A 74 4.04 -10.25 2.68
C ILE A 74 4.03 -10.52 4.19
N SER A 75 4.64 -9.62 4.95
CA SER A 75 4.72 -9.73 6.40
C SER A 75 3.45 -9.17 7.05
N PRO A 76 2.59 -9.98 7.71
CA PRO A 76 1.29 -9.52 8.22
C PRO A 76 1.38 -8.44 9.31
N ASP A 77 2.47 -8.45 10.09
CA ASP A 77 2.80 -7.47 11.12
C ASP A 77 3.11 -6.07 10.57
N THR A 78 3.35 -5.94 9.27
CA THR A 78 3.65 -4.67 8.61
C THR A 78 2.41 -3.95 8.06
N ILE A 79 1.23 -4.55 8.23
CA ILE A 79 -0.03 -3.98 7.74
C ILE A 79 -0.33 -2.67 8.48
N THR A 80 -0.56 -1.60 7.72
CA THR A 80 -1.05 -0.33 8.23
C THR A 80 -2.20 0.16 7.37
N CYS A 81 -3.31 0.54 8.01
CA CYS A 81 -4.51 1.00 7.34
C CYS A 81 -4.81 2.46 7.65
N LYS A 82 -5.35 3.19 6.67
CA LYS A 82 -5.96 4.52 6.86
C LYS A 82 -7.24 4.62 6.05
N VAL A 83 -8.25 5.30 6.57
CA VAL A 83 -9.50 5.59 5.85
C VAL A 83 -9.71 7.10 5.76
N LYS A 84 -10.19 7.53 4.59
CA LYS A 84 -10.47 8.93 4.27
C LYS A 84 -11.86 9.04 3.63
N LYS A 85 -12.66 10.01 4.06
CA LYS A 85 -13.96 10.33 3.48
C LYS A 85 -13.79 11.16 2.23
N THR A 86 -14.41 10.75 1.13
CA THR A 86 -14.43 11.55 -0.09
C THR A 86 -15.32 12.79 0.11
N SER A 87 -15.02 13.88 -0.61
CA SER A 87 -15.79 15.13 -0.56
C SER A 87 -17.12 15.08 -1.31
N LYS A 88 -17.46 13.95 -1.96
CA LYS A 88 -18.70 13.81 -2.75
C LYS A 88 -19.93 13.65 -1.82
N LYS A 89 -21.11 14.02 -2.33
CA LYS A 89 -22.41 13.86 -1.63
C LYS A 89 -22.75 12.40 -1.29
N SER A 90 -22.24 11.43 -2.06
CA SER A 90 -22.31 10.03 -1.67
C SER A 90 -21.29 9.80 -0.56
N LYS A 91 -21.63 9.04 0.49
CA LYS A 91 -20.77 8.66 1.64
C LYS A 91 -19.60 7.75 1.19
N GLY A 92 -18.85 8.16 0.19
CA GLY A 92 -17.73 7.42 -0.39
C GLY A 92 -16.51 7.54 0.49
N MET A 93 -15.75 6.45 0.58
CA MET A 93 -14.52 6.34 1.35
C MET A 93 -13.38 5.85 0.47
N VAL A 94 -12.17 6.20 0.86
CA VAL A 94 -10.91 5.70 0.32
C VAL A 94 -10.13 5.05 1.46
N GLY A 95 -9.79 3.78 1.30
CA GLY A 95 -8.94 3.01 2.20
C GLY A 95 -7.53 2.93 1.62
N LEU A 96 -6.52 3.16 2.45
CA LEU A 96 -5.12 3.00 2.09
C LEU A 96 -4.55 1.85 2.91
N LEU A 97 -4.21 0.76 2.23
CA LEU A 97 -3.50 -0.37 2.80
C LEU A 97 -2.01 -0.21 2.49
N LYS A 98 -1.16 -0.29 3.51
CA LYS A 98 0.29 -0.35 3.36
C LYS A 98 0.83 -1.61 4.00
N TYR A 99 1.80 -2.25 3.36
CA TYR A 99 2.49 -3.42 3.89
C TYR A 99 3.89 -3.54 3.26
N ILE A 100 4.69 -4.45 3.79
CA ILE A 100 6.00 -4.80 3.26
C ILE A 100 5.95 -6.20 2.65
N GLU A 101 6.32 -6.28 1.39
CA GLU A 101 6.69 -7.53 0.72
C GLU A 101 8.20 -7.74 0.86
N THR A 102 8.60 -8.89 1.37
CA THR A 102 10.00 -9.25 1.57
C THR A 102 10.40 -10.33 0.57
N ILE A 103 11.53 -10.11 -0.10
CA ILE A 103 12.19 -11.11 -0.94
C ILE A 103 13.17 -11.90 -0.06
N TYR A 104 13.00 -13.21 -0.08
CA TYR A 104 13.84 -14.16 0.61
C TYR A 104 14.66 -14.96 -0.40
N GLU A 105 15.94 -15.15 -0.07
CA GLU A 105 16.87 -15.89 -0.91
C GLU A 105 17.65 -16.94 -0.13
N SER A 106 17.97 -18.02 -0.82
CA SER A 106 18.82 -19.11 -0.34
C SER A 106 19.62 -19.66 -1.53
N THR A 107 20.86 -20.06 -1.29
CA THR A 107 21.73 -20.64 -2.32
C THR A 107 22.15 -22.06 -1.96
N GLY A 108 22.49 -22.87 -2.97
CA GLY A 108 22.97 -24.24 -2.80
C GLY A 108 23.67 -24.76 -4.05
N LYS A 109 24.39 -25.88 -3.93
CA LYS A 109 25.06 -26.53 -5.08
C LYS A 109 24.07 -27.27 -5.98
N THR A 110 22.90 -27.60 -5.46
CA THR A 110 21.80 -28.22 -6.21
C THR A 110 20.51 -27.41 -6.04
N PRO A 111 19.52 -27.55 -6.95
CA PRO A 111 18.20 -26.95 -6.80
C PRO A 111 17.52 -27.33 -5.46
N GLN A 112 17.66 -28.59 -5.06
CA GLN A 112 17.07 -29.13 -3.83
C GLN A 112 17.71 -28.51 -2.59
N GLU A 113 19.03 -28.39 -2.58
CA GLU A 113 19.78 -27.76 -1.50
C GLU A 113 19.39 -26.28 -1.36
N ALA A 114 19.32 -25.53 -2.47
CA ALA A 114 18.92 -24.13 -2.45
C ALA A 114 17.51 -23.93 -1.85
N ARG A 115 16.57 -24.86 -2.14
CA ARG A 115 15.20 -24.85 -1.59
C ARG A 115 15.13 -25.23 -0.11
N ALA A 116 16.02 -26.09 0.37
CA ALA A 116 16.01 -26.60 1.74
C ALA A 116 16.84 -25.75 2.72
N ASN A 117 17.79 -24.98 2.20
CA ASN A 117 18.67 -24.13 3.00
C ASN A 117 17.92 -22.97 3.69
N LYS A 118 18.61 -22.37 4.67
CA LYS A 118 18.07 -21.23 5.42
C LYS A 118 17.97 -19.99 4.54
N PHE A 119 16.75 -19.57 4.28
CA PHE A 119 16.46 -18.32 3.58
C PHE A 119 16.83 -17.09 4.42
N LYS A 120 17.33 -16.06 3.74
CA LYS A 120 17.63 -14.75 4.30
C LYS A 120 16.81 -13.67 3.60
N PRO A 121 16.32 -12.65 4.32
CA PRO A 121 15.69 -11.50 3.70
C PRO A 121 16.76 -10.68 2.98
N VAL A 122 16.54 -10.38 1.70
CA VAL A 122 17.50 -9.60 0.89
C VAL A 122 16.94 -8.26 0.43
N LYS A 123 15.61 -8.12 0.40
CA LYS A 123 14.96 -6.89 -0.04
C LYS A 123 13.59 -6.74 0.58
N ASN A 124 13.29 -5.52 1.05
CA ASN A 124 11.96 -5.11 1.48
C ASN A 124 11.38 -4.14 0.45
N ILE A 125 10.15 -4.38 0.04
CA ILE A 125 9.40 -3.55 -0.90
C ILE A 125 8.18 -3.02 -0.16
N ARG A 126 8.08 -1.69 -0.06
CA ARG A 126 6.91 -1.04 0.54
C ARG A 126 5.81 -0.93 -0.51
N ILE A 127 4.67 -1.53 -0.25
CA ILE A 127 3.48 -1.46 -1.11
C ILE A 127 2.45 -0.53 -0.49
N THR A 128 1.76 0.23 -1.33
CA THR A 128 0.56 0.99 -0.96
C THR A 128 -0.53 0.66 -1.97
N GLU A 129 -1.60 0.04 -1.49
CA GLU A 129 -2.81 -0.21 -2.27
C GLU A 129 -3.91 0.76 -1.82
N ILE A 130 -4.70 1.22 -2.79
CA ILE A 130 -5.79 2.18 -2.57
C ILE A 130 -7.09 1.50 -2.96
N PHE A 131 -8.02 1.45 -2.01
CA PHE A 131 -9.35 0.90 -2.18
C PHE A 131 -10.39 2.00 -2.08
N SER A 132 -11.47 1.84 -2.83
CA SER A 132 -12.66 2.68 -2.78
C SER A 132 -13.83 1.92 -2.14
N ASN A 133 -14.69 2.64 -1.44
CA ASN A 133 -15.96 2.10 -0.98
C ASN A 133 -17.06 3.14 -1.14
N ALA A 134 -18.03 2.85 -1.99
CA ALA A 134 -19.19 3.71 -2.25
C ALA A 134 -20.48 3.21 -1.56
N GLY A 135 -20.34 2.44 -0.48
CA GLY A 135 -21.43 1.82 0.27
C GLY A 135 -21.76 0.37 -0.13
N LYS A 136 -20.97 -0.23 -1.02
CA LYS A 136 -21.16 -1.62 -1.50
C LYS A 136 -20.01 -2.57 -1.11
N GLY A 137 -19.14 -2.14 -0.20
CA GLY A 137 -17.92 -2.85 0.17
C GLY A 137 -16.66 -2.25 -0.47
N TRP A 138 -15.50 -2.75 -0.02
CA TRP A 138 -14.17 -2.30 -0.45
C TRP A 138 -13.76 -2.97 -1.77
N ARG A 139 -13.22 -2.17 -2.69
CA ARG A 139 -12.74 -2.61 -4.01
C ARG A 139 -11.69 -1.68 -4.59
#